data_AF-A0AB35VFD1-F1
#
_entry.id   AF-A0AB35VFD1-F1
#
_cell.length_a   1.000
_cell.length_b   1.000
_cell.length_c   1.000
_cell.angle_alpha   90.00
_cell.angle_beta   90.00
_cell.angle_gamma   90.00
#
_symmetry.space_group_name_H-M   'P 1'
#
loop_
_entity.id
_entity.type
_entity.pdbx_description
1 polymer ?
#
loop_
_entity_poly.entity_id
_entity_poly.type
_entity_poly.pdbx_seq_one_letter_code
_entity_poly.pdbx_strand_id
1 'polypeptide(L)'
;VSLFADIRISSRPNPDHEFAPKINDGSPVPFSVREANTCILIESNLPGLLSQELNTLVECRQQLTEAHYTLRHEWSHERNSLTREKPVAYRSRPNGIELYVTLPRNQPAEPSKSRPAEIYRWLVRVQLSFNDGSRTWVFPAPPPKDPTPFGPAHVKPIFEKGEQLFWADEITHKAVSDE
;
A
#
# COMPACT_ATOMS: atom_id res chain seq x y z
N VAL A 1 -15.43 15.96 -8.57
CA VAL A 1 -14.98 14.71 -9.21
C VAL A 1 -14.10 13.89 -8.27
N SER A 2 -13.07 14.48 -7.62
CA SER A 2 -12.22 13.76 -6.64
C SER A 2 -13.01 13.00 -5.57
N LEU A 3 -14.00 13.65 -4.95
CA LEU A 3 -14.88 13.03 -3.94
C LEU A 3 -15.59 11.76 -4.45
N PHE A 4 -15.92 11.69 -5.74
CA PHE A 4 -16.62 10.54 -6.32
C PHE A 4 -15.67 9.39 -6.66
N ALA A 5 -14.35 9.63 -6.67
CA ALA A 5 -13.39 8.56 -6.92
C ALA A 5 -13.32 7.57 -5.75
N ASP A 6 -13.54 8.06 -4.53
CA ASP A 6 -13.62 7.27 -3.29
C ASP A 6 -12.55 6.16 -3.23
N ILE A 7 -11.29 6.59 -3.34
CA ILE A 7 -10.15 5.67 -3.29
C ILE A 7 -10.04 5.16 -1.87
N ARG A 8 -10.02 3.84 -1.72
CA ARG A 8 -9.93 3.15 -0.44
C ARG A 8 -8.79 2.15 -0.47
N ILE A 9 -7.94 2.18 0.55
CA ILE A 9 -6.79 1.28 0.70
C ILE A 9 -6.93 0.54 2.02
N SER A 10 -6.83 -0.78 1.98
CA SER A 10 -6.80 -1.63 3.18
C SER A 10 -5.70 -2.65 3.08
N SER A 11 -5.10 -2.98 4.23
CA SER A 11 -4.10 -4.02 4.37
C SER A 11 -4.62 -5.03 5.38
N ARG A 12 -4.60 -6.31 5.00
CA ARG A 12 -5.13 -7.40 5.82
C ARG A 12 -4.27 -8.66 5.68
N PRO A 13 -4.32 -9.58 6.66
CA PRO A 13 -3.77 -10.92 6.47
C PRO A 13 -4.35 -11.56 5.21
N ASN A 14 -3.50 -12.19 4.41
CA ASN A 14 -3.97 -12.93 3.26
C ASN A 14 -4.68 -14.22 3.73
N PRO A 15 -6.00 -14.39 3.44
CA PRO A 15 -6.74 -15.57 3.86
C PRO A 15 -6.25 -16.86 3.17
N ASP A 16 -5.64 -16.74 1.99
CA ASP A 16 -5.11 -17.86 1.21
C ASP A 16 -3.65 -18.19 1.60
N HIS A 17 -3.10 -17.55 2.62
CA HIS A 17 -1.70 -17.74 3.00
C HIS A 17 -1.45 -19.14 3.58
N GLU A 18 -0.44 -19.81 3.03
CA GLU A 18 0.07 -21.08 3.54
C GLU A 18 1.51 -20.93 4.04
N PHE A 19 1.81 -21.59 5.15
CA PHE A 19 3.20 -21.65 5.64
C PHE A 19 3.99 -22.64 4.78
N ALA A 20 4.97 -22.13 4.01
CA ALA A 20 5.81 -22.90 3.09
C ALA A 20 4.99 -23.68 2.02
N PRO A 21 4.29 -22.97 1.11
CA PRO A 21 3.47 -23.60 0.08
C PRO A 21 4.32 -24.40 -0.90
N LYS A 22 3.70 -25.34 -1.61
CA LYS A 22 4.34 -26.11 -2.69
C LYS A 22 3.83 -25.63 -4.04
N ILE A 23 4.73 -25.49 -5.02
CA ILE A 23 4.43 -24.94 -6.35
C ILE A 23 3.36 -25.78 -7.09
N ASN A 24 3.41 -27.11 -6.97
CA ASN A 24 2.57 -28.04 -7.72
C ASN A 24 1.80 -29.01 -6.80
N ASP A 25 0.96 -28.48 -5.92
CA ASP A 25 0.12 -29.29 -5.02
C ASP A 25 -1.33 -29.45 -5.50
N GLY A 26 -1.65 -28.95 -6.69
CA GLY A 26 -3.00 -28.98 -7.24
C GLY A 26 -3.96 -27.98 -6.59
N SER A 27 -3.46 -27.04 -5.79
CA SER A 27 -4.27 -25.96 -5.23
C SER A 27 -4.89 -25.09 -6.34
N PRO A 28 -6.18 -24.72 -6.21
CA PRO A 28 -6.81 -23.79 -7.15
C PRO A 28 -6.25 -22.37 -7.03
N VAL A 29 -5.56 -22.05 -5.93
CA VAL A 29 -4.95 -20.74 -5.70
C VAL A 29 -3.48 -20.76 -6.15
N PRO A 30 -3.05 -19.79 -6.99
CA PRO A 30 -1.66 -19.72 -7.45
C PRO A 30 -0.65 -19.69 -6.31
N PHE A 31 0.51 -20.34 -6.51
CA PHE A 31 1.59 -20.39 -5.53
C PHE A 31 1.98 -19.01 -4.97
N SER A 32 2.14 -18.00 -5.84
CA SER A 32 2.55 -16.65 -5.44
C SER A 32 1.52 -15.94 -4.55
N VAL A 33 0.24 -16.26 -4.71
CA VAL A 33 -0.81 -15.77 -3.81
C VAL A 33 -0.68 -16.45 -2.46
N ARG A 34 -0.49 -17.77 -2.42
CA ARG A 34 -0.38 -18.54 -1.17
C ARG A 34 0.89 -18.24 -0.36
N GLU A 35 1.98 -17.89 -1.04
CA GLU A 35 3.23 -17.52 -0.40
C GLU A 35 3.15 -16.16 0.31
N ALA A 36 2.37 -15.22 -0.23
CA ALA A 36 2.17 -13.91 0.37
C ALA A 36 1.37 -14.02 1.68
N ASN A 37 1.82 -13.33 2.73
CA ASN A 37 1.12 -13.32 4.01
C ASN A 37 0.16 -12.14 4.18
N THR A 38 0.25 -11.14 3.29
CA THR A 38 -0.52 -9.90 3.38
C THR A 38 -1.17 -9.60 2.04
N CYS A 39 -2.43 -9.18 2.08
CA CYS A 39 -3.19 -8.70 0.94
C CYS A 39 -3.50 -7.22 1.14
N ILE A 40 -3.05 -6.38 0.20
CA ILE A 40 -3.41 -4.97 0.13
C ILE A 40 -4.50 -4.83 -0.92
N LEU A 41 -5.67 -4.36 -0.52
CA LEU A 41 -6.81 -4.11 -1.40
C LEU A 41 -6.92 -2.60 -1.65
N ILE A 42 -6.95 -2.24 -2.93
CA ILE A 42 -7.14 -0.88 -3.42
C ILE A 42 -8.45 -0.85 -4.19
N GLU A 43 -9.39 -0.02 -3.75
CA GLU A 43 -10.71 0.12 -4.36
C GLU A 43 -10.98 1.55 -4.79
N SER A 44 -11.87 1.70 -5.77
CA SER A 44 -12.36 2.99 -6.25
C SER A 44 -13.72 2.83 -6.91
N ASN A 45 -14.54 3.88 -6.85
CA ASN A 45 -15.82 3.92 -7.57
C ASN A 45 -15.64 4.32 -9.05
N LEU A 46 -14.43 4.72 -9.46
CA LEU A 46 -14.14 5.18 -10.83
C LEU A 46 -14.47 4.14 -11.91
N PRO A 47 -14.15 2.84 -11.79
CA PRO A 47 -14.50 1.86 -12.81
C PRO A 47 -16.01 1.73 -13.06
N GLY A 48 -16.84 1.98 -12.05
CA GLY A 48 -18.31 1.98 -12.20
C GLY A 48 -18.88 3.30 -12.73
N LEU A 49 -18.14 4.41 -12.54
CA LEU A 49 -18.53 5.74 -13.02
C LEU A 49 -18.04 6.04 -14.44
N LEU A 50 -16.94 5.41 -14.84
CA LEU A 50 -16.27 5.63 -16.11
C LEU A 50 -16.47 4.42 -17.01
N SER A 51 -16.93 4.63 -18.24
CA SER A 51 -17.01 3.57 -19.25
C SER A 51 -15.64 3.24 -19.89
N GLN A 52 -14.54 3.70 -19.29
CA GLN A 52 -13.19 3.63 -19.84
C GLN A 52 -12.22 2.95 -18.87
N GLU A 53 -11.14 2.39 -19.42
CA GLU A 53 -10.10 1.74 -18.65
C GLU A 53 -9.34 2.76 -17.77
N LEU A 54 -9.13 2.38 -16.52
CA LEU A 54 -8.44 3.18 -15.52
C LEU A 54 -6.98 2.73 -15.41
N ASN A 55 -6.05 3.66 -15.64
CA ASN A 55 -4.65 3.43 -15.33
C ASN A 55 -4.42 3.55 -13.82
N THR A 56 -3.96 2.45 -13.21
CA THR A 56 -3.70 2.38 -11.76
C THR A 56 -2.22 2.25 -11.52
N LEU A 57 -1.60 3.31 -11.01
CA LEU A 57 -0.20 3.31 -10.59
C LEU A 57 -0.13 3.06 -9.09
N VAL A 58 0.55 1.99 -8.70
CA VAL A 58 0.79 1.67 -7.28
C VAL A 58 2.29 1.63 -7.00
N GLU A 59 2.69 2.31 -5.94
CA GLU A 59 4.03 2.22 -5.37
C GLU A 59 3.94 1.67 -3.94
N CYS A 60 4.64 0.56 -3.71
CA CYS A 60 4.73 -0.08 -2.41
C CYS A 60 6.16 0.06 -1.87
N ARG A 61 6.29 0.36 -0.58
CA ARG A 61 7.56 0.27 0.15
C ARG A 61 7.35 -0.48 1.44
N GLN A 62 8.30 -1.35 1.76
CA GLN A 62 8.39 -1.94 3.08
C GLN A 62 9.17 -0.98 3.98
N GLN A 63 8.59 -0.63 5.13
CA GLN A 63 9.29 0.09 6.17
C GLN A 63 9.70 -0.85 7.29
N LEU A 64 10.97 -0.78 7.68
CA LEU A 64 11.47 -1.32 8.94
C LEU A 64 11.67 -0.17 9.92
N THR A 65 11.06 -0.29 11.09
CA THR A 65 11.29 0.57 12.26
C THR A 65 12.07 -0.23 13.29
N GLU A 66 13.31 0.17 13.55
CA GLU A 66 14.14 -0.37 14.62
C GLU A 66 13.96 0.50 15.86
N ALA A 67 13.28 -0.03 16.89
CA ALA A 67 13.10 0.65 18.17
C ALA A 67 14.17 0.18 19.16
N HIS A 68 15.09 1.08 19.51
CA HIS A 68 16.15 0.80 20.47
C HIS A 68 15.71 1.14 21.89
N TYR A 69 15.98 0.22 22.81
CA TYR A 69 15.73 0.38 24.24
C TYR A 69 17.06 0.37 24.98
N THR A 70 17.19 1.26 25.96
CA THR A 70 18.31 1.18 26.91
C THR A 70 18.12 -0.01 27.86
N LEU A 71 19.19 -0.42 28.56
CA LEU A 71 19.13 -1.46 29.61
C LEU A 71 18.14 -1.13 30.74
N ARG A 72 17.71 0.12 30.87
CA ARG A 72 16.68 0.58 31.82
C ARG A 72 15.26 0.57 31.24
N HIS A 73 15.06 0.02 30.04
CA HIS A 73 13.81 0.10 29.26
C HIS A 73 13.37 1.53 28.94
N GLU A 74 14.28 2.51 29.04
CA GLU A 74 14.02 3.87 28.57
C GLU A 74 14.16 3.89 27.04
N TRP A 75 13.21 4.53 26.37
CA TRP A 75 13.23 4.74 24.91
C TRP A 75 14.46 5.57 24.53
N SER A 76 15.33 5.05 23.66
CA SER A 76 16.54 5.78 23.25
C SER A 76 16.37 6.49 21.92
N HIS A 77 16.03 5.75 20.86
CA HIS A 77 15.74 6.30 19.54
C HIS A 77 15.12 5.26 18.61
N GLU A 78 14.47 5.73 17.55
CA GLU A 78 13.95 4.92 16.45
C GLU A 78 14.74 5.17 15.17
N ARG A 79 15.00 4.11 14.40
CA ARG A 79 15.55 4.22 13.04
C ARG A 79 14.55 3.63 12.05
N ASN A 80 14.25 4.41 11.01
CA ASN A 80 13.39 3.99 9.93
C ASN A 80 14.22 3.74 8.66
N SER A 81 13.99 2.60 8.01
CA SER A 81 14.51 2.32 6.67
C SER A 81 13.37 1.91 5.74
N LEU A 82 13.52 2.27 4.46
CA LEU A 82 12.53 1.99 3.42
C LEU A 82 13.17 1.18 2.31
N THR A 83 12.59 0.02 2.02
CA THR A 83 12.98 -0.83 0.89
C THR A 83 11.87 -0.82 -0.15
N ARG A 84 12.25 -0.64 -1.41
CA ARG A 84 11.29 -0.79 -2.52
C ARG A 84 11.15 -2.27 -2.83
N GLU A 85 9.96 -2.77 -2.63
CA GLU A 85 9.61 -4.17 -2.86
C GLU A 85 8.42 -4.24 -3.79
N LYS A 86 8.39 -5.27 -4.64
CA LYS A 86 7.28 -5.49 -5.58
C LYS A 86 6.32 -6.52 -5.00
N PRO A 87 5.00 -6.33 -5.17
CA PRO A 87 4.04 -7.40 -4.95
C PRO A 87 4.42 -8.67 -5.72
N VAL A 88 4.25 -9.82 -5.06
CA VAL A 88 4.54 -11.15 -5.63
C VAL A 88 3.41 -11.64 -6.53
N ALA A 89 2.19 -11.12 -6.34
CA ALA A 89 1.05 -11.37 -7.21
C ALA A 89 0.07 -10.20 -7.21
N TYR A 90 -0.80 -10.18 -8.22
CA TYR A 90 -1.86 -9.21 -8.41
C TYR A 90 -3.14 -9.94 -8.78
N ARG A 91 -4.29 -9.51 -8.27
CA ARG A 91 -5.62 -10.02 -8.66
C ARG A 91 -6.55 -8.84 -8.95
N SER A 92 -7.07 -8.80 -10.18
CA SER A 92 -8.04 -7.77 -10.58
C SER A 92 -9.39 -8.01 -9.91
N ARG A 93 -10.08 -6.93 -9.55
CA ARG A 93 -11.44 -6.90 -9.00
C ARG A 93 -12.29 -5.92 -9.81
N PRO A 94 -13.63 -6.08 -9.87
CA PRO A 94 -14.49 -5.15 -10.61
C PRO A 94 -14.32 -3.67 -10.20
N ASN A 95 -14.02 -3.43 -8.93
CA ASN A 95 -13.89 -2.10 -8.33
C ASN A 95 -12.45 -1.77 -7.89
N GLY A 96 -11.44 -2.54 -8.31
CA GLY A 96 -10.11 -2.37 -7.74
C GLY A 96 -9.09 -3.45 -8.08
N ILE A 97 -8.04 -3.50 -7.27
CA ILE A 97 -6.96 -4.48 -7.40
C ILE A 97 -6.50 -4.95 -6.02
N GLU A 98 -6.22 -6.24 -5.91
CA GLU A 98 -5.54 -6.83 -4.77
C GLU A 98 -4.07 -7.06 -5.10
N LEU A 99 -3.20 -6.64 -4.18
CA LEU A 99 -1.76 -6.82 -4.23
C LEU A 99 -1.37 -7.80 -3.14
N TYR A 100 -0.63 -8.84 -3.52
CA TYR A 100 -0.13 -9.84 -2.59
C TYR A 100 1.32 -9.53 -2.30
N VAL A 101 1.63 -9.35 -1.01
CA VAL A 101 2.94 -8.94 -0.54
C VAL A 101 3.37 -9.78 0.66
N THR A 102 4.68 -9.86 0.87
CA THR A 102 5.27 -10.59 1.98
C THR A 102 5.84 -9.61 2.99
N LEU A 103 5.35 -9.65 4.22
CA LEU A 103 5.88 -8.88 5.32
C LEU A 103 6.69 -9.80 6.26
N PRO A 104 7.94 -9.47 6.62
CA PRO A 104 8.64 -10.19 7.66
C PRO A 104 7.89 -10.13 9.00
N ARG A 105 8.08 -11.13 9.86
CA ARG A 105 7.49 -11.10 11.21
C ARG A 105 8.22 -10.08 12.08
N ASN A 106 7.44 -9.26 12.80
CA ASN A 106 7.96 -8.36 13.81
C ASN A 106 8.78 -9.12 14.85
N GLN A 107 9.95 -8.58 15.20
CA GLN A 107 10.82 -9.14 16.22
C GLN A 107 10.76 -8.26 17.47
N PRO A 108 10.49 -8.83 18.66
CA PRO A 108 10.61 -8.07 19.90
C PRO A 108 12.08 -7.71 20.14
N ALA A 109 12.32 -6.67 20.96
CA ALA A 109 13.67 -6.34 21.38
C ALA A 109 14.30 -7.51 22.15
N GLU A 110 15.61 -7.70 21.97
CA GLU A 110 16.40 -8.69 22.71
C GLU A 110 17.53 -7.98 23.48
N PRO A 111 17.24 -7.46 24.70
CA PRO A 111 18.20 -6.65 25.46
C PRO A 111 19.51 -7.37 25.78
N SER A 112 19.46 -8.69 26.04
CA SER A 112 20.63 -9.51 26.34
C SER A 112 21.63 -9.57 25.18
N LYS A 113 21.17 -9.39 23.94
CA LYS A 113 21.99 -9.33 22.73
C LYS A 113 22.09 -7.92 22.15
N SER A 114 21.61 -6.90 22.88
CA SER A 114 21.56 -5.51 22.42
C SER A 114 20.84 -5.34 21.06
N ARG A 115 19.80 -6.15 20.79
CA ARG A 115 19.03 -6.05 19.54
C ARG A 115 17.78 -5.19 19.73
N PRO A 116 17.50 -4.25 18.81
CA PRO A 116 16.27 -3.46 18.85
C PRO A 116 15.04 -4.34 18.56
N ALA A 117 13.85 -3.82 18.86
CA ALA A 117 12.64 -4.38 18.27
C ALA A 117 12.58 -3.99 16.79
N GLU A 118 12.24 -4.94 15.93
CA GLU A 118 12.08 -4.73 14.49
C GLU A 118 10.60 -4.79 14.13
N ILE A 119 10.05 -3.67 13.70
CA ILE A 119 8.63 -3.56 13.32
C ILE A 119 8.56 -3.30 11.82
N TYR A 120 7.88 -4.19 11.12
CA TYR A 120 7.68 -4.09 9.68
C TYR A 120 6.27 -3.58 9.38
N ARG A 121 6.15 -2.72 8.38
CA ARG A 121 4.86 -2.34 7.79
C ARG A 121 4.99 -2.06 6.30
N TRP A 122 3.89 -2.18 5.58
CA TRP A 122 3.79 -1.66 4.23
C TRP A 122 3.41 -0.19 4.25
N LEU A 123 3.96 0.55 3.30
CA LEU A 123 3.48 1.86 2.90
C LEU A 123 3.04 1.76 1.45
N VAL A 124 1.80 2.17 1.18
CA VAL A 124 1.19 2.07 -0.15
C VAL A 124 0.79 3.46 -0.61
N ARG A 125 1.12 3.76 -1.87
CA ARG A 125 0.75 5.00 -2.55
C ARG A 125 0.08 4.65 -3.86
N VAL A 126 -1.10 5.22 -4.09
CA VAL A 126 -1.91 4.95 -5.29
C VAL A 126 -2.20 6.24 -6.02
N GLN A 127 -2.04 6.20 -7.34
CA GLN A 127 -2.49 7.22 -8.26
C GLN A 127 -3.34 6.57 -9.35
N LEU A 128 -4.57 7.06 -9.52
CA LEU A 128 -5.47 6.60 -10.57
C LEU A 128 -5.54 7.66 -11.66
N SER A 129 -5.53 7.25 -12.92
CA SER A 129 -5.68 8.18 -14.03
C SER A 129 -6.46 7.59 -15.19
N PHE A 130 -7.19 8.42 -15.91
CA PHE A 130 -7.81 8.03 -17.17
C PHE A 130 -7.76 9.20 -18.15
N ASN A 131 -7.79 8.89 -19.44
CA ASN A 131 -7.75 9.88 -20.50
C ASN A 131 -9.07 9.87 -21.26
N ASP A 132 -9.82 10.97 -21.21
CA ASP A 132 -11.13 11.10 -21.86
C ASP A 132 -11.05 11.44 -23.36
N GLY A 133 -9.84 11.46 -23.93
CA GLY A 133 -9.52 11.89 -25.29
C GLY A 133 -9.11 13.35 -25.39
N SER A 134 -9.53 14.19 -24.44
CA SER A 134 -9.21 15.63 -24.39
C SER A 134 -8.20 15.99 -23.31
N ARG A 135 -8.26 15.28 -22.17
CA ARG A 135 -7.35 15.47 -21.03
C ARG A 135 -7.18 14.19 -20.23
N THR A 136 -6.05 14.13 -19.53
CA THR A 136 -5.81 13.11 -18.50
C THR A 136 -6.32 13.63 -17.16
N TRP A 137 -7.23 12.87 -16.57
CA TRP A 137 -7.67 13.06 -15.19
C TRP A 137 -6.79 12.24 -14.27
N VAL A 138 -6.41 12.81 -13.11
CA VAL A 138 -5.57 12.14 -12.12
C VAL A 138 -6.20 12.27 -10.74
N PHE A 139 -6.20 11.17 -9.99
CA PHE A 139 -6.82 11.03 -8.68
C PHE A 139 -5.83 10.46 -7.65
N PRO A 140 -5.91 10.90 -6.38
CA PRO A 140 -6.84 11.92 -5.86
C PRO A 140 -6.55 13.32 -6.41
N ALA A 141 -7.58 14.01 -6.92
CA ALA A 141 -7.41 15.38 -7.37
C ALA A 141 -7.36 16.34 -6.16
N PRO A 142 -6.64 17.47 -6.25
CA PRO A 142 -6.57 18.48 -5.20
C PRO A 142 -7.97 18.96 -4.76
N PRO A 143 -8.08 19.55 -3.55
CA PRO A 143 -9.31 20.19 -3.10
C PRO A 143 -9.83 21.20 -4.13
N PRO A 144 -11.15 21.42 -4.28
CA PRO A 144 -11.69 22.32 -5.32
C PRO A 144 -11.16 23.75 -5.33
N LYS A 145 -10.62 24.23 -4.19
CA LYS A 145 -10.03 25.56 -4.04
C LYS A 145 -8.54 25.61 -4.36
N ASP A 146 -7.90 24.46 -4.54
CA ASP A 146 -6.48 24.35 -4.87
C ASP A 146 -6.33 24.25 -6.40
N PRO A 147 -5.73 25.26 -7.06
CA PRO A 147 -5.57 25.29 -8.51
C PRO A 147 -4.36 24.48 -9.00
N THR A 148 -3.65 23.75 -8.13
CA THR A 148 -2.40 23.05 -8.49
C THR A 148 -2.63 22.07 -9.64
N PRO A 149 -1.98 22.30 -10.81
CA PRO A 149 -2.12 21.38 -11.94
C PRO A 149 -1.29 20.12 -11.73
N PHE A 150 -1.73 19.01 -12.33
CA PHE A 150 -0.89 17.82 -12.43
C PHE A 150 0.35 18.10 -13.32
N GLY A 151 1.49 17.51 -12.98
CA GLY A 151 2.75 17.80 -13.65
C GLY A 151 3.86 16.81 -13.26
N PRO A 152 5.08 16.94 -13.83
CA PRO A 152 6.17 15.98 -13.64
C PRO A 152 6.56 15.73 -12.17
N ALA A 153 6.42 16.74 -11.30
CA ALA A 153 6.68 16.62 -9.87
C ALA A 153 5.70 15.67 -9.13
N HIS A 154 4.56 15.35 -9.75
CA HIS A 154 3.48 14.54 -9.17
C HIS A 154 3.47 13.09 -9.68
N VAL A 155 4.39 12.73 -10.59
CA VAL A 155 4.48 11.38 -11.19
C VAL A 155 5.06 10.34 -10.23
N LYS A 156 5.77 10.78 -9.17
CA LYS A 156 6.36 9.89 -8.17
C LYS A 156 5.92 10.29 -6.76
N PRO A 157 5.61 9.32 -5.89
CA PRO A 157 5.29 9.61 -4.50
C PRO A 157 6.55 9.84 -3.67
N ILE A 158 6.43 10.69 -2.67
CA ILE A 158 7.40 10.98 -1.62
C ILE A 158 6.87 10.34 -0.34
N PHE A 159 7.49 9.26 0.11
CA PHE A 159 6.97 8.47 1.24
C PHE A 159 7.19 9.15 2.59
N GLU A 160 8.13 10.09 2.65
CA GLU A 160 8.48 10.89 3.81
C GLU A 160 7.44 11.99 4.10
N LYS A 161 6.54 12.28 3.16
CA LYS A 161 5.48 13.28 3.30
C LYS A 161 4.11 12.60 3.29
N GLY A 162 3.31 12.81 4.33
CA GLY A 162 1.88 12.47 4.30
C GLY A 162 1.11 13.40 3.36
N GLU A 163 -0.11 13.02 2.99
CA GLU A 163 -1.07 13.92 2.30
C GLU A 163 -0.54 14.56 1.01
N GLN A 164 0.22 13.80 0.23
CA GLN A 164 0.74 14.30 -1.04
C GLN A 164 -0.38 14.40 -2.09
N LEU A 165 -0.50 15.57 -2.73
CA LEU A 165 -1.42 15.77 -3.85
C LEU A 165 -1.22 14.69 -4.93
N PHE A 166 -2.33 14.23 -5.52
CA PHE A 166 -2.33 13.18 -6.56
C PHE A 166 -1.87 11.81 -6.11
N TRP A 167 -1.71 11.57 -4.80
CA TRP A 167 -1.36 10.27 -4.23
C TRP A 167 -2.23 9.93 -3.03
N ALA A 168 -3.04 8.89 -3.17
CA ALA A 168 -3.75 8.30 -2.05
C ALA A 168 -2.77 7.48 -1.20
N ASP A 169 -2.94 7.49 0.13
CA ASP A 169 -2.17 6.69 1.08
C ASP A 169 -3.07 6.01 2.11
N GLU A 170 -2.54 4.99 2.77
CA GLU A 170 -3.29 4.19 3.76
C GLU A 170 -3.79 4.98 4.97
N ILE A 171 -3.27 6.19 5.22
CA ILE A 171 -3.66 7.01 6.36
C ILE A 171 -4.89 7.83 6.00
N THR A 172 -4.83 8.52 4.86
CA THR A 172 -5.83 9.48 4.39
C THR A 172 -6.97 8.82 3.62
N HIS A 173 -6.71 7.66 3.02
CA HIS A 173 -7.64 6.90 2.19
C HIS A 173 -7.84 5.50 2.76
N LYS A 174 -7.74 5.35 4.09
CA LYS A 174 -8.00 4.08 4.77
C LYS A 174 -9.43 3.63 4.49
N ALA A 175 -9.62 2.37 4.08
CA ALA A 175 -10.95 1.81 4.04
C ALA A 175 -11.57 1.84 5.45
N VAL A 176 -12.84 2.24 5.53
CA VAL A 176 -13.61 2.14 6.77
C VAL A 176 -13.82 0.65 7.04
N SER A 177 -13.46 0.19 8.24
CA SER A 177 -13.79 -1.15 8.68
C SER A 177 -15.31 -1.26 8.75
N ASP A 178 -15.93 -2.13 7.96
CA ASP A 178 -17.31 -2.55 8.23
C ASP A 178 -17.26 -3.38 9.53
N GLU A 179 -17.57 -2.76 10.67
CA GLU A 179 -17.89 -3.46 11.93
C GLU A 179 -19.31 -4.04 11.88
#